data_AF-A0A6J5F7R3-F1
#
_entry.id   AF-A0A6J5F7R3-F1
#
_cell.length_a   1.000
_cell.length_b   1.000
_cell.length_c   1.000
_cell.angle_alpha   90.00
_cell.angle_beta   90.00
_cell.angle_gamma   90.00
#
_symmetry.space_group_name_H-M   'P 1'
#
loop_
_entity.id
_entity.type
_entity.pdbx_description
1 polymer ?
#
loop_
_entity_poly.entity_id
_entity_poly.type
_entity_poly.pdbx_seq_one_letter_code
_entity_poly.pdbx_strand_id
1 'polypeptide(L)'
;MTIPTATYNGHELRAYASQQFPPFGDPYAKGARRFSSVMRIDSIPFSEADARRYSTVFDAVSPATFDDAIGLAMQFGKDIVDGKVQAAAL
;
A
#
# COMPACT_ATOMS: atom_id res chain seq x y z
N MET A 1 13.69 -7.71 -4.44
CA MET A 1 12.78 -6.75 -3.79
C MET A 1 12.33 -7.36 -2.48
N THR A 2 12.64 -6.72 -1.36
CA THR A 2 12.15 -7.12 -0.04
C THR A 2 10.78 -6.47 0.13
N ILE A 3 9.75 -7.27 0.43
CA ILE A 3 8.42 -6.73 0.73
C ILE A 3 8.51 -6.11 2.13
N PRO A 4 8.26 -4.81 2.29
CA PRO A 4 8.24 -4.18 3.59
C PRO A 4 7.08 -4.77 4.41
N THR A 5 7.44 -5.36 5.56
CA THR A 5 6.51 -5.92 6.52
C THR A 5 6.70 -5.25 7.88
N ALA A 6 5.60 -4.93 8.57
CA ALA A 6 5.63 -4.35 9.90
C ALA A 6 4.56 -4.99 10.78
N THR A 7 4.89 -5.28 12.03
CA THR A 7 3.90 -5.76 13.01
C THR A 7 3.31 -4.57 13.75
N TYR A 8 1.99 -4.45 13.79
CA TYR A 8 1.29 -3.35 14.45
C TYR A 8 0.00 -3.82 15.12
N ASN A 9 -0.11 -3.58 16.43
CA ASN A 9 -1.32 -3.85 17.22
C ASN A 9 -1.94 -5.26 16.99
N GLY A 10 -1.11 -6.30 16.99
CA GLY A 10 -1.54 -7.68 16.77
C GLY A 10 -1.81 -8.07 15.30
N HIS A 11 -1.53 -7.18 14.36
CA HIS A 11 -1.67 -7.42 12.93
C HIS A 11 -0.31 -7.34 12.23
N GLU A 12 -0.15 -8.10 11.15
CA GLU A 12 0.98 -7.96 10.25
C GLU A 12 0.58 -7.11 9.05
N LEU A 13 1.31 -6.03 8.84
CA LEU A 13 1.12 -5.06 7.79
C LEU A 13 2.12 -5.34 6.67
N ARG A 14 1.65 -5.57 5.45
CA ARG A 14 2.50 -5.78 4.27
C ARG A 14 2.11 -4.80 3.18
N ALA A 15 3.06 -3.95 2.76
CA ALA A 15 2.82 -2.97 1.71
C ALA A 15 3.50 -3.40 0.41
N TYR A 16 2.76 -3.27 -0.70
CA TYR A 16 3.23 -3.51 -2.05
C TYR A 16 3.07 -2.22 -2.84
N ALA A 17 4.10 -1.75 -3.51
CA ALA A 17 4.00 -0.62 -4.42
C ALA A 17 4.31 -1.07 -5.86
N SER A 18 3.64 -0.46 -6.82
CA SER A 18 3.84 -0.69 -8.24
C SER A 18 3.81 0.65 -8.99
N GLN A 19 4.69 0.79 -9.99
CA GLN A 19 4.68 1.95 -10.87
C GLN A 19 3.57 1.78 -11.90
N GLN A 20 2.60 2.68 -11.87
CA GLN A 20 1.50 2.75 -12.83
C GLN A 20 1.88 3.56 -14.07
N PHE A 21 2.71 4.60 -13.89
CA PHE A 21 3.16 5.46 -14.98
C PHE A 21 4.55 6.07 -14.70
N PRO A 22 5.42 6.24 -15.71
CA PRO A 22 5.31 5.64 -17.05
C PRO A 22 5.36 4.11 -16.96
N PRO A 23 4.77 3.38 -17.93
CA PRO A 23 4.92 1.93 -17.99
C PRO A 23 6.40 1.56 -18.05
N PHE A 24 6.79 0.48 -17.39
CA PHE A 24 8.17 0.01 -17.43
C PHE A 24 8.57 -0.27 -18.89
N GLY A 25 9.57 0.47 -19.39
CA GLY A 25 10.10 0.28 -20.74
C GLY A 25 9.58 1.25 -21.81
N ASP A 26 8.78 2.27 -21.47
CA ASP A 26 8.44 3.34 -22.41
C ASP A 26 9.34 4.59 -22.21
N PRO A 27 10.35 4.80 -23.07
CA PRO A 27 11.24 5.96 -22.98
C PRO A 27 10.60 7.27 -23.48
N TYR A 28 9.43 7.20 -24.14
CA TYR A 28 8.74 8.36 -24.71
C TYR A 28 7.54 8.81 -23.89
N ALA A 29 7.16 8.05 -22.86
CA ALA A 29 6.09 8.42 -21.95
C ALA A 29 6.40 9.76 -21.26
N LYS A 30 5.60 10.78 -21.61
CA LYS A 30 5.67 12.11 -21.00
C LYS A 30 4.60 12.22 -19.92
N GLY A 31 5.01 12.53 -18.70
CA GLY A 31 4.10 12.76 -17.57
C GLY A 31 4.76 12.50 -16.22
N ALA A 32 4.10 12.90 -15.14
CA ALA A 32 4.57 12.66 -13.79
C ALA A 32 4.53 11.16 -13.46
N ARG A 33 5.53 10.67 -12.73
CA ARG A 33 5.52 9.29 -12.25
C ARG A 33 4.33 9.08 -11.34
N ARG A 34 3.63 7.96 -11.53
CA ARG A 34 2.50 7.54 -10.71
C ARG A 34 2.79 6.17 -10.15
N PHE A 35 2.60 6.04 -8.85
CA PHE A 35 2.71 4.77 -8.17
C PHE A 35 1.36 4.46 -7.52
N SER A 36 0.98 3.19 -7.58
CA SER A 36 -0.09 2.65 -6.77
C SER A 36 0.50 1.77 -5.69
N SER A 37 -0.22 1.60 -4.59
CA SER A 37 0.14 0.60 -3.60
C SER A 37 -1.06 -0.18 -3.12
N VAL A 38 -0.78 -1.42 -2.73
CA VAL A 38 -1.71 -2.35 -2.13
C VAL A 38 -1.20 -2.63 -0.73
N MET A 39 -2.07 -2.44 0.23
CA MET A 39 -1.82 -2.69 1.64
C MET A 39 -2.53 -3.98 2.05
N ARG A 40 -1.82 -4.92 2.65
CA ARG A 40 -2.37 -6.15 3.20
C ARG A 40 -2.23 -6.14 4.71
N ILE A 41 -3.34 -6.41 5.39
CA ILE A 41 -3.42 -6.51 6.85
C ILE A 41 -3.78 -7.95 7.16
N ASP A 42 -2.85 -8.67 7.76
CA ASP A 42 -3.03 -10.04 8.21
C ASP A 42 -3.20 -10.07 9.75
N SER A 43 -4.03 -10.96 10.27
CA SER A 43 -4.14 -11.21 11.72
C SER A 43 -2.96 -12.05 12.23
N ILE A 44 -2.68 -11.99 13.53
CA ILE A 44 -1.68 -12.85 14.18
C ILE A 44 -2.38 -13.63 15.31
N PRO A 45 -2.46 -14.97 15.24
CA PRO A 45 -1.86 -15.87 14.25
C PRO A 45 -2.48 -15.71 12.85
N PHE A 46 -1.65 -15.94 11.82
CA PHE A 46 -2.03 -15.75 10.42
C PHE A 46 -3.26 -16.57 10.03
N SER A 47 -4.27 -15.88 9.51
CA SER A 47 -5.49 -16.46 8.95
C SER A 47 -5.73 -15.86 7.57
N GLU A 48 -5.75 -16.68 6.54
CA GLU A 48 -6.03 -16.21 5.17
C GLU A 48 -7.49 -15.75 5.02
N ALA A 49 -8.41 -16.26 5.86
CA ALA A 49 -9.80 -15.81 5.91
C ALA A 49 -9.96 -14.38 6.48
N ASP A 50 -9.04 -13.97 7.35
CA ASP A 50 -9.04 -12.63 7.97
C ASP A 50 -8.09 -11.65 7.29
N ALA A 51 -7.29 -12.14 6.33
CA ALA A 51 -6.37 -11.33 5.55
C ALA A 51 -7.13 -10.35 4.66
N ARG A 52 -7.03 -9.05 4.95
CA ARG A 52 -7.69 -8.01 4.16
C ARG A 52 -6.69 -7.26 3.30
N ARG A 53 -7.04 -7.06 2.03
CA ARG A 53 -6.25 -6.26 1.09
C ARG A 53 -6.97 -4.95 0.84
N TYR A 54 -6.22 -3.87 0.72
CA TYR A 54 -6.72 -2.53 0.53
C TYR A 54 -5.94 -1.86 -0.59
N SER A 55 -6.66 -1.26 -1.54
CA SER A 55 -6.03 -0.36 -2.51
C SER A 55 -5.90 1.01 -1.87
N THR A 56 -4.69 1.55 -1.78
CA THR A 56 -4.53 2.96 -1.39
C THR A 56 -4.74 3.82 -2.62
N VAL A 57 -5.87 4.53 -2.67
CA VAL A 57 -6.11 5.56 -3.68
C VAL A 57 -5.57 6.88 -3.15
N PHE A 58 -4.55 7.41 -3.82
CA PHE A 58 -3.85 8.61 -3.43
C PHE A 58 -4.53 9.87 -3.99
N ASP A 59 -5.66 10.27 -3.39
CA ASP A 59 -6.45 11.39 -3.92
C ASP A 59 -5.76 12.75 -3.75
N ALA A 60 -5.07 12.98 -2.63
CA ALA A 60 -4.47 14.28 -2.30
C ALA A 60 -2.94 14.32 -2.45
N VAL A 61 -2.25 13.19 -2.27
CA VAL A 61 -0.78 13.10 -2.31
C VAL A 61 -0.39 11.91 -3.18
N SER A 62 -0.19 12.15 -4.47
CA SER A 62 0.35 11.12 -5.36
C SER A 62 1.83 10.88 -5.01
N PRO A 63 2.22 9.66 -4.59
CA PRO A 63 3.61 9.35 -4.30
C PRO A 63 4.46 9.55 -5.56
N ALA A 64 5.61 10.22 -5.38
CA ALA A 64 6.56 10.47 -6.47
C ALA A 64 7.61 9.35 -6.60
N THR A 65 7.70 8.47 -5.58
CA THR A 65 8.65 7.36 -5.50
C THR A 65 7.98 6.08 -4.97
N PHE A 66 8.65 4.93 -5.15
CA PHE A 66 8.22 3.65 -4.57
C PHE A 66 8.18 3.71 -3.03
N ASP A 67 9.18 4.34 -2.42
CA ASP A 67 9.29 4.42 -0.96
C ASP A 67 8.19 5.27 -0.35
N ASP A 68 7.79 6.37 -1.02
CA ASP A 68 6.66 7.18 -0.61
C ASP A 68 5.35 6.38 -0.67
N ALA A 69 5.14 5.62 -1.75
CA ALA A 69 3.95 4.79 -1.92
C ALA A 69 3.86 3.71 -0.82
N ILE A 70 4.99 3.07 -0.51
CA ILE A 70 5.11 2.11 0.59
C ILE A 70 4.82 2.77 1.94
N GLY A 71 5.44 3.92 2.20
CA GLY A 71 5.28 4.65 3.46
C GLY A 71 3.84 5.07 3.71
N LEU A 72 3.18 5.61 2.68
CA LEU A 72 1.77 5.97 2.74
C LEU A 72 0.87 4.75 2.91
N ALA A 73 1.13 3.64 2.23
CA ALA A 73 0.38 2.40 2.40
C ALA A 73 0.51 1.82 3.82
N MET A 74 1.72 1.87 4.40
CA MET A 74 1.96 1.46 5.78
C MET A 74 1.22 2.35 6.77
N GLN A 75 1.26 3.67 6.58
CA GLN A 75 0.52 4.61 7.43
C GLN A 75 -0.98 4.37 7.33
N PHE A 76 -1.50 4.21 6.11
CA PHE A 76 -2.90 3.88 5.86
C PHE A 76 -3.33 2.58 6.54
N GLY A 77 -2.49 1.54 6.50
CA GLY A 77 -2.74 0.29 7.21
C GLY A 77 -2.84 0.48 8.72
N LYS A 78 -1.95 1.28 9.32
CA LYS A 78 -2.02 1.64 10.74
C LYS A 78 -3.30 2.40 11.07
N ASP A 79 -3.70 3.35 10.21
CA ASP A 79 -4.90 4.15 10.42
C ASP A 79 -6.19 3.31 10.31
N ILE A 80 -6.20 2.24 9.49
CA ILE A 80 -7.29 1.25 9.47
C ILE A 80 -7.31 0.46 10.78
N VAL A 81 -6.16 -0.04 11.24
CA VAL A 81 -6.06 -0.81 12.49
C VAL A 81 -6.46 0.04 13.70
N ASP A 82 -6.12 1.32 13.70
CA ASP A 82 -6.53 2.29 14.71
C ASP A 82 -8.01 2.70 14.59
N GLY A 83 -8.72 2.28 13.53
CA GLY A 83 -10.11 2.66 13.26
C GLY A 83 -10.31 4.12 12.84
N LYS A 84 -9.24 4.84 12.50
CA LYS A 84 -9.28 6.23 12.01
C LYS A 84 -9.77 6.31 10.57
N VAL A 85 -9.53 5.27 9.78
CA VAL A 85 -9.92 5.17 8.38
C VAL A 85 -10.78 3.93 8.18
N GLN A 86 -11.99 4.11 7.64
CA GLN A 86 -12.80 3.01 7.13
C GLN A 86 -12.53 2.85 5.63
N ALA A 87 -11.68 1.89 5.29
CA ALA A 87 -11.40 1.52 3.91
C ALA A 87 -12.22 0.28 3.52
N ALA A 88 -12.72 0.25 2.28
CA ALA A 88 -13.28 -0.97 1.70
C ALA A 88 -12.12 -1.91 1.32
N ALA A 89 -12.21 -3.16 1.77
CA ALA A 89 -11.29 -4.20 1.31
C ALA A 89 -11.55 -4.51 -0.17
N LEU A 90 -10.47 -4.85 -0.89
CA LEU A 90 -10.49 -5.35 -2.27
C LEU A 90 -11.00 -6.79 -2.34
#